data_AF-A0A2V7ZC68-F1
#
_entry.id   AF-A0A2V7ZC68-F1
#
_cell.length_a   1.000
_cell.length_b   1.000
_cell.length_c   1.000
_cell.angle_alpha   90.00
_cell.angle_beta   90.00
_cell.angle_gamma   90.00
#
_symmetry.space_group_name_H-M   'P 1'
#
loop_
_entity.id
_entity.type
_entity.pdbx_description
1 polymer ?
#
loop_
_entity_poly.entity_id
_entity_poly.type
_entity_poly.pdbx_seq_one_letter_code
_entity_poly.pdbx_strand_id
1 'polypeptide(L)'
;MAQQVSRLQIDVRPALMTRFNRLLALGELSSQRELLDTSVTVLEWAVNQRLKGRIVGSLDDSSGIFRELQMPYLEACYVKSAQATLVSQFHAPRTSVAPDHARASASQRDPHKGGAGPASGL
;
A
#
# COMPACT_ATOMS: atom_id res chain seq x y z
N MET A 1 9.59 -7.24 -31.18
CA MET A 1 10.26 -7.88 -30.02
C MET A 1 9.48 -9.14 -29.69
N ALA A 2 10.11 -10.32 -29.69
CA ALA A 2 9.41 -11.57 -29.38
C ALA A 2 8.93 -11.53 -27.93
N GLN A 3 7.66 -11.82 -27.69
CA GLN A 3 7.07 -11.85 -26.35
C GLN A 3 7.61 -13.09 -25.62
N GLN A 4 8.17 -12.93 -24.43
CA GLN A 4 8.68 -14.05 -23.63
C GLN A 4 7.49 -14.90 -23.14
N VAL A 5 7.48 -16.19 -23.49
CA VAL A 5 6.42 -17.13 -23.10
C VAL A 5 6.99 -18.13 -22.09
N SER A 6 6.32 -18.28 -20.95
CA SER A 6 6.62 -19.31 -19.94
C SER A 6 5.60 -20.45 -20.03
N ARG A 7 6.06 -21.70 -19.84
CA ARG A 7 5.19 -22.89 -19.82
C ARG A 7 4.94 -23.32 -18.38
N LEU A 8 3.67 -23.45 -18.01
CA LEU A 8 3.22 -24.01 -16.74
C LEU A 8 2.61 -25.40 -16.98
N GLN A 9 3.10 -26.41 -16.26
CA GLN A 9 2.50 -27.75 -16.23
C GLN A 9 2.01 -28.03 -14.81
N ILE A 10 0.76 -28.45 -14.69
CA ILE A 10 0.11 -28.77 -13.42
C ILE A 10 -0.66 -30.07 -13.54
N ASP A 11 -0.60 -30.88 -12.49
CA ASP A 11 -1.44 -32.06 -12.37
C ASP A 11 -2.80 -31.67 -11.80
N VAL A 12 -3.86 -32.02 -12.51
CA VAL A 12 -5.23 -31.59 -12.20
C VAL A 12 -6.12 -32.81 -12.04
N ARG A 13 -6.83 -32.88 -10.90
CA ARG A 13 -7.83 -33.94 -10.66
C ARG A 13 -8.93 -33.89 -11.73
N PRO A 14 -9.48 -35.02 -12.18
CA PRO A 14 -10.52 -35.05 -13.22
C PRO A 14 -11.72 -34.13 -12.92
N ALA A 15 -12.17 -34.08 -11.66
CA ALA A 15 -13.27 -33.22 -11.24
C ALA A 15 -12.99 -31.71 -11.44
N LEU A 16 -11.73 -31.28 -11.26
CA LEU A 16 -11.35 -29.90 -11.52
C LEU A 16 -11.26 -29.63 -13.02
N MET A 17 -10.78 -30.59 -13.81
CA MET A 17 -10.77 -30.49 -15.27
C MET A 17 -12.19 -30.35 -15.86
N THR A 18 -13.16 -31.10 -15.31
CA THR A 18 -14.58 -30.95 -15.69
C THR A 18 -15.10 -29.53 -15.43
N ARG A 19 -14.73 -28.93 -14.30
CA ARG A 19 -15.09 -27.53 -13.99
C ARG A 19 -14.43 -26.54 -14.95
N PHE A 20 -13.15 -26.76 -15.30
CA PHE A 20 -12.45 -25.96 -16.30
C PHE A 20 -13.17 -25.97 -17.65
N ASN A 21 -13.50 -27.16 -18.17
CA ASN A 21 -14.19 -27.30 -19.45
C ASN A 21 -15.59 -26.65 -19.43
N ARG A 22 -16.31 -26.73 -18.30
CA ARG A 22 -17.59 -26.04 -18.14
C ARG A 22 -17.43 -24.51 -18.20
N LEU A 23 -16.41 -23.95 -17.54
CA LEU A 23 -16.16 -22.50 -17.55
C LEU A 23 -15.77 -22.01 -18.95
N LEU A 24 -14.96 -22.79 -19.68
CA LEU A 24 -14.65 -22.49 -21.08
C LEU A 24 -15.92 -22.39 -21.93
N ALA A 25 -16.81 -23.38 -21.82
CA ALA A 25 -18.06 -23.41 -22.57
C ALA A 25 -19.00 -22.24 -22.20
N LEU A 26 -19.07 -21.85 -20.93
CA LEU A 26 -19.90 -20.74 -20.47
C LEU A 26 -19.38 -19.37 -20.94
N GLY A 27 -18.06 -19.22 -21.05
CA GLY A 27 -17.42 -17.97 -21.49
C GLY A 27 -17.08 -17.92 -22.97
N GLU A 28 -17.49 -18.93 -23.75
CA GLU A 28 -17.13 -19.09 -25.18
C GLU A 28 -15.62 -19.02 -25.44
N LEU A 29 -14.82 -19.47 -24.46
CA LEU A 29 -13.36 -19.38 -24.52
C LEU A 29 -12.77 -20.56 -25.30
N SER A 30 -11.75 -20.25 -26.08
CA SER A 30 -11.14 -21.18 -27.04
C SER A 30 -10.04 -22.05 -26.43
N SER A 31 -9.47 -21.65 -25.28
CA SER A 31 -8.34 -22.35 -24.67
C SER A 31 -8.26 -22.22 -23.14
N GLN A 32 -7.65 -23.21 -22.50
CA GLN A 32 -7.37 -23.18 -21.04
C GLN A 32 -6.48 -22.00 -20.65
N ARG A 33 -5.57 -21.57 -21.54
CA ARG A 33 -4.74 -20.38 -21.35
C ARG A 33 -5.61 -19.14 -21.20
N GLU A 34 -6.58 -18.95 -22.08
CA GLU A 34 -7.47 -17.79 -22.07
C GLU A 34 -8.30 -17.72 -20.79
N LEU A 35 -8.77 -18.88 -20.31
CA LEU A 35 -9.43 -18.98 -19.01
C LEU A 35 -8.49 -18.62 -17.85
N LEU A 36 -7.24 -19.08 -17.89
CA LEU A 36 -6.24 -18.74 -16.87
C LEU A 36 -5.95 -17.23 -16.87
N ASP A 37 -5.71 -16.62 -18.03
CA ASP A 37 -5.42 -15.19 -18.17
C ASP A 37 -6.57 -14.34 -17.57
N THR A 38 -7.82 -14.70 -17.89
CA THR A 38 -9.01 -14.02 -17.35
C THR A 38 -9.18 -14.26 -15.85
N SER A 39 -8.92 -15.49 -15.38
CA SER A 39 -9.01 -15.84 -13.95
C SER A 39 -7.97 -15.12 -13.11
N VAL A 40 -6.75 -14.93 -13.63
CA VAL A 40 -5.70 -14.14 -12.97
C VAL A 40 -6.15 -12.70 -12.84
N THR A 41 -6.69 -12.11 -13.91
CA THR A 41 -7.16 -10.72 -13.91
C THR A 41 -8.19 -10.45 -12.81
N VAL A 42 -9.21 -11.32 -12.67
CA VAL A 42 -10.22 -11.13 -11.62
C VAL A 42 -9.67 -11.38 -10.22
N LEU A 43 -8.75 -12.35 -10.07
CA LEU A 43 -8.12 -12.66 -8.79
C LEU A 43 -7.22 -11.50 -8.33
N GLU A 44 -6.43 -10.91 -9.22
CA GLU A 44 -5.60 -9.73 -8.93
C GLU A 44 -6.47 -8.55 -8.46
N TRP A 45 -7.58 -8.29 -9.13
CA TRP A 45 -8.52 -7.26 -8.70
C TRP A 45 -9.07 -7.56 -7.30
N ALA A 46 -9.50 -8.79 -7.03
CA ALA A 46 -10.07 -9.20 -5.74
C ALA A 46 -9.03 -9.09 -4.61
N VAL A 47 -7.79 -9.52 -4.86
CA VAL A 47 -6.67 -9.34 -3.94
C VAL A 47 -6.45 -7.86 -3.66
N ASN A 48 -6.43 -7.00 -4.69
CA ASN A 48 -6.27 -5.57 -4.51
C ASN A 48 -7.40 -4.92 -3.70
N GLN A 49 -8.64 -5.42 -3.79
CA GLN A 49 -9.72 -4.97 -2.90
C GLN A 49 -9.44 -5.38 -1.45
N ARG A 50 -9.05 -6.64 -1.21
CA ARG A 50 -8.76 -7.15 0.14
C ARG A 50 -7.57 -6.48 0.80
N LEU A 51 -6.50 -6.20 0.06
CA LEU A 51 -5.34 -5.44 0.54
C LEU A 51 -5.71 -4.00 0.97
N LYS A 52 -6.80 -3.45 0.42
CA LYS A 52 -7.36 -2.14 0.81
C LYS A 52 -8.37 -2.24 1.96
N GLY A 53 -8.50 -3.41 2.60
CA GLY A 53 -9.46 -3.66 3.67
C GLY A 53 -10.92 -3.77 3.21
N ARG A 54 -11.17 -3.98 1.91
CA ARG A 54 -12.53 -4.10 1.37
C ARG A 54 -12.95 -5.57 1.32
N ILE A 55 -14.26 -5.79 1.45
CA ILE A 55 -14.89 -7.10 1.29
C ILE A 55 -15.23 -7.31 -0.18
N VAL A 56 -14.98 -8.53 -0.69
CA VAL A 56 -15.38 -8.94 -2.05
C VAL A 56 -16.60 -9.84 -1.93
N GLY A 57 -17.66 -9.55 -2.67
CA GLY A 57 -18.91 -10.30 -2.62
C GLY A 57 -19.89 -9.87 -3.71
N SER A 58 -21.03 -10.55 -3.77
CA SER A 58 -22.15 -10.18 -4.64
C SER A 58 -23.12 -9.30 -3.87
N LEU A 59 -23.59 -8.22 -4.48
CA LEU A 59 -24.74 -7.43 -4.02
C LEU A 59 -25.89 -7.69 -4.99
N ASP A 60 -27.04 -8.09 -4.47
CA ASP A 60 -28.29 -8.12 -5.24
C ASP A 60 -29.03 -6.79 -5.04
N ASP A 61 -29.05 -5.95 -6.08
CA ASP A 61 -29.68 -4.62 -6.02
C ASP A 61 -31.19 -4.69 -5.76
N SER A 62 -31.85 -5.79 -6.14
CA SER A 62 -33.30 -5.95 -5.97
C SER A 62 -33.70 -6.25 -4.53
N SER A 63 -32.88 -7.00 -3.80
CA SER A 63 -33.14 -7.42 -2.42
C SER A 63 -32.28 -6.69 -1.38
N GLY A 64 -31.24 -5.98 -1.83
CA GLY A 64 -30.21 -5.39 -0.97
C GLY A 64 -29.32 -6.44 -0.27
N ILE A 65 -29.44 -7.72 -0.63
CA ILE A 65 -28.72 -8.80 0.04
C ILE A 65 -27.27 -8.81 -0.44
N PHE A 66 -26.36 -8.57 0.49
CA PHE A 66 -24.94 -8.73 0.27
C PHE A 66 -24.49 -10.12 0.73
N ARG A 67 -23.77 -10.84 -0.15
CA ARG A 67 -23.15 -12.13 0.15
C ARG A 67 -21.65 -12.06 -0.12
N GLU A 68 -20.87 -12.18 0.95
CA GLU A 68 -19.41 -12.19 0.88
C GLU A 68 -18.87 -13.45 0.19
N LEU A 69 -17.88 -13.27 -0.68
CA LEU A 69 -17.12 -14.35 -1.28
C LEU A 69 -16.17 -14.97 -0.25
N GLN A 70 -16.47 -16.20 0.15
CA GLN A 70 -15.64 -16.98 1.07
C GLN A 70 -14.50 -17.66 0.32
N MET A 71 -13.28 -17.12 0.45
CA MET A 71 -12.08 -17.67 -0.16
C MET A 71 -10.88 -17.52 0.79
N PRO A 72 -10.36 -18.62 1.37
CA PRO A 72 -9.28 -18.56 2.37
C PRO A 72 -8.03 -17.79 1.92
N TYR A 73 -7.70 -17.87 0.62
CA TYR A 73 -6.59 -17.13 0.04
C TYR A 73 -6.76 -15.61 0.16
N LEU A 74 -7.97 -15.09 -0.06
CA LEU A 74 -8.27 -13.66 0.05
C LEU A 74 -8.16 -13.16 1.49
N GLU A 75 -8.54 -14.00 2.46
CA GLU A 75 -8.38 -13.70 3.89
C GLU A 75 -6.90 -13.60 4.27
N ALA A 76 -6.07 -14.54 3.80
CA ALA A 76 -4.63 -14.49 4.02
C ALA A 76 -3.99 -13.21 3.45
N CYS A 77 -4.45 -12.72 2.30
CA CYS A 77 -4.01 -11.45 1.73
C CYS A 77 -4.35 -10.26 2.64
N TYR A 78 -5.56 -10.22 3.21
CA TYR A 78 -5.96 -9.18 4.13
C TYR A 78 -5.10 -9.19 5.41
N VAL A 79 -4.93 -10.34 6.06
CA VAL A 79 -4.12 -10.48 7.28
C VAL A 79 -2.68 -9.99 7.07
N LYS A 80 -2.07 -10.33 5.92
CA LYS A 80 -0.71 -9.87 5.58
C LYS A 80 -0.63 -8.34 5.48
N SER A 81 -1.63 -7.71 4.87
CA SER A 81 -1.68 -6.23 4.76
C SER A 81 -1.93 -5.54 6.11
N ALA A 82 -2.79 -6.12 6.95
CA ALA A 82 -3.08 -5.61 8.28
C ALA A 82 -1.83 -5.68 9.18
N GLN A 83 -1.08 -6.79 9.13
CA GLN A 83 0.18 -6.93 9.87
C GLN A 83 1.26 -5.95 9.39
N ALA A 84 1.41 -5.77 8.07
CA ALA A 84 2.37 -4.81 7.52
C ALA A 84 2.08 -3.36 7.99
N THR A 85 0.80 -3.01 8.08
CA THR A 85 0.35 -1.70 8.58
C THR A 85 0.69 -1.52 10.07
N LEU A 86 0.46 -2.55 10.89
CA LEU A 86 0.82 -2.51 12.32
C LEU A 86 2.32 -2.39 12.53
N VAL A 87 3.15 -3.18 11.83
CA VAL A 87 4.61 -3.13 11.96
C VAL A 87 5.17 -1.74 11.58
N SER A 88 4.62 -1.08 10.56
CA SER A 88 5.01 0.29 10.20
C SER A 88 4.69 1.31 11.31
N GLN A 89 3.55 1.18 11.99
CA GLN A 89 3.17 2.09 13.08
C GLN A 89 4.08 1.92 14.31
N PHE A 90 4.59 0.72 14.56
CA PHE A 90 5.53 0.45 15.65
C PHE A 90 7.00 0.78 15.31
N HIS A 91 7.34 1.03 14.04
CA HIS A 91 8.70 1.38 13.61
C HIS A 91 8.92 2.88 13.31
N ALA A 92 7.92 3.73 13.55
CA ALA A 92 8.14 5.18 13.51
C ALA A 92 9.20 5.54 14.57
N PRO A 93 10.32 6.17 14.20
CA PRO A 93 11.33 6.56 15.17
C PRO A 93 10.65 7.49 16.19
N ARG A 94 10.64 7.08 17.45
CA ARG A 94 10.33 7.98 18.56
C ARG A 94 11.23 9.19 18.36
N THR A 95 10.64 10.34 18.06
CA THR A 95 11.33 11.60 17.87
C THR A 95 12.28 11.78 19.04
N SER A 96 13.57 11.69 18.73
CA SER A 96 14.65 12.08 19.62
C SER A 96 14.40 13.54 19.97
N VAL A 97 13.95 13.80 21.19
CA VAL A 97 13.92 15.13 21.76
C VAL A 97 15.38 15.58 21.84
N ALA A 98 15.78 16.47 20.93
CA ALA A 98 17.13 17.05 20.93
C ALA A 98 17.35 17.77 22.27
N PRO A 99 18.53 17.63 22.91
CA PRO A 99 18.84 18.39 24.10
C PRO A 99 19.02 19.86 23.73
N ASP A 100 18.33 20.72 24.48
CA ASP A 100 18.38 22.17 24.39
C ASP A 100 19.78 22.67 24.78
N HIS A 101 20.67 22.81 23.79
CA HIS A 101 21.99 23.40 23.98
C HIS A 101 21.97 24.90 23.71
N ALA A 102 21.99 25.64 24.81
CA ALA A 102 22.81 26.83 25.05
C ALA A 102 22.74 27.97 24.01
N ARG A 103 21.82 28.90 24.25
CA ARG A 103 21.88 30.27 23.70
C ARG A 103 22.91 31.10 24.47
N ALA A 104 24.18 30.98 24.10
CA ALA A 104 25.19 31.99 24.40
C ALA A 104 25.29 32.93 23.19
N SER A 105 24.91 34.19 23.36
CA SER A 105 25.27 35.26 22.44
C SER A 105 25.78 36.44 23.24
N ALA A 106 27.06 36.73 23.00
CA ALA A 106 27.85 37.78 23.59
C ALA A 106 27.21 39.16 23.37
N SER A 107 27.19 39.98 24.42
CA SER A 107 27.01 41.42 24.31
C SER A 107 28.36 42.07 24.57
N GLN A 108 29.08 42.34 23.48
CA GLN A 108 30.27 43.17 23.48
C GLN A 108 29.83 44.55 22.98
N ARG A 109 29.88 45.57 23.84
CA ARG A 109 29.71 46.97 23.46
C ARG A 109 31.05 47.68 23.63
N ASP A 110 31.48 48.29 22.53
CA ASP A 110 32.64 49.16 22.38
C ASP A 110 32.69 50.34 23.37
N PRO A 111 33.91 50.81 23.74
CA PRO A 111 34.10 52.05 24.48
C PRO A 111 34.25 53.26 23.54
N HIS A 112 33.44 54.31 23.76
CA HIS A 112 33.62 55.62 23.14
C HIS A 112 34.74 56.42 23.82
N LYS A 113 35.72 56.89 23.02
CA LYS A 113 36.64 57.98 23.38
C LYS A 113 36.90 58.86 22.17
N GLY A 114 36.72 60.18 22.33
CA GLY A 114 37.30 61.20 21.45
C GLY A 114 36.29 62.25 20.97
N GLY A 115 36.38 63.46 21.54
CA GLY A 115 35.61 64.62 21.06
C GLY A 115 35.76 65.84 21.98
N ALA A 116 36.99 66.37 22.07
CA ALA A 116 37.26 67.65 22.71
C ALA A 116 36.98 68.80 21.72
N GLY A 117 36.21 69.79 22.17
CA GLY A 117 36.02 71.09 21.50
C GLY A 117 35.67 72.13 22.56
N PRO A 118 36.42 73.25 22.67
CA PRO A 118 36.22 74.25 23.72
C PRO A 118 35.32 75.41 23.25
N ALA A 119 34.55 76.02 24.16
CA ALA A 119 34.27 77.47 24.18
C ALA A 119 33.21 77.86 25.24
N SER A 120 33.53 78.94 25.96
CA SER A 120 32.71 79.86 26.79
C SER A 120 33.22 79.85 28.23
N GLY A 121 33.75 80.93 28.82
CA GLY A 121 33.55 82.36 28.55
C GLY A 121 32.74 82.95 29.70
N LEU A 122 33.37 83.89 30.43
CA LEU A 122 32.94 84.65 31.61
C LEU A 122 33.31 84.04 32.97
#